data_AF-A0A813T3Q4-F1
#
_entry.id   AF-A0A813T3Q4-F1
#
_cell.length_a   1.000
_cell.length_b   1.000
_cell.length_c   1.000
_cell.angle_alpha   90.00
_cell.angle_beta   90.00
_cell.angle_gamma   90.00
#
_symmetry.space_group_name_H-M   'P 1'
#
loop_
_entity.id
_entity.type
_entity.pdbx_description
1 polymer ?
#
loop_
_entity_poly.entity_id
_entity_poly.type
_entity_poly.pdbx_seq_one_letter_code
_entity_poly.pdbx_strand_id
1 'polypeptide(L)'
;MCRFWSYDVFYHPAIRNQQYDYLMRMDDDSYFLDKTKLDLFEYIHKQKLDYVYRSLYTDTCKALFSIEKQFTNRTVARTDCIYNNFFLIRLNWFYQSVKIQRFLNELIRDDLMIREYIGDGCVHAAMIDIDKNIRIRKFMRIPYGHNYHIMLMNRGVIYNRVNEFLSQMAISCHQLTIINSYEKNFKKIQISLQK
;
A
#
# COMPACT_ATOMS: atom_id res chain seq x y z
N MET A 1 -11.57 -7.97 -1.60
CA MET A 1 -10.24 -7.66 -1.02
C MET A 1 -9.65 -6.39 -1.65
N CYS A 2 -9.46 -6.29 -2.98
CA CYS A 2 -8.89 -5.08 -3.61
C CYS A 2 -9.67 -3.79 -3.30
N ARG A 3 -11.01 -3.81 -3.38
CA ARG A 3 -11.85 -2.65 -2.99
C ARG A 3 -11.59 -2.20 -1.55
N PHE A 4 -11.46 -3.16 -0.64
CA PHE A 4 -11.20 -2.88 0.77
C PHE A 4 -9.89 -2.11 0.95
N TRP A 5 -8.79 -2.59 0.36
CA TRP A 5 -7.50 -1.93 0.50
C TRP A 5 -7.34 -0.65 -0.33
N SER A 6 -8.15 -0.48 -1.38
CA SER A 6 -8.17 0.75 -2.17
C SER A 6 -9.02 1.86 -1.55
N TYR A 7 -10.03 1.49 -0.75
CA TYR A 7 -11.06 2.42 -0.28
C TYR A 7 -11.55 2.13 1.14
N ASP A 8 -12.20 0.98 1.36
CA ASP A 8 -12.99 0.77 2.59
C ASP A 8 -12.15 0.84 3.88
N VAL A 9 -10.89 0.37 3.83
CA VAL A 9 -9.97 0.39 4.98
C VAL A 9 -9.78 1.80 5.53
N PHE A 10 -9.69 2.81 4.66
CA PHE A 10 -9.49 4.20 5.07
C PHE A 10 -10.72 4.78 5.76
N TYR A 11 -11.88 4.17 5.60
CA TYR A 11 -13.12 4.62 6.25
C TYR A 11 -13.49 3.76 7.45
N HIS A 12 -12.72 2.71 7.74
CA HIS A 12 -12.97 1.84 8.87
C HIS A 12 -12.95 2.63 10.19
N PRO A 13 -13.93 2.46 11.10
CA PRO A 13 -14.02 3.22 12.35
C PRO A 13 -12.74 3.15 13.19
N ALA A 14 -12.07 2.00 13.20
CA ALA A 14 -10.81 1.85 13.94
C ALA A 14 -9.70 2.78 13.42
N ILE A 15 -9.71 3.15 12.14
CA ILE A 15 -8.76 4.09 11.54
C ILE A 15 -9.26 5.52 11.69
N ARG A 16 -10.50 5.77 11.24
CA ARG A 16 -11.06 7.12 11.14
C ARG A 16 -11.31 7.78 12.49
N ASN A 17 -11.82 7.03 13.47
CA ASN A 17 -12.20 7.60 14.77
C ASN A 17 -10.98 7.83 15.69
N GLN A 18 -9.90 7.09 15.47
CA GLN A 18 -8.67 7.22 16.26
C GLN A 18 -7.69 8.27 15.69
N GLN A 19 -8.07 8.94 14.59
CA GLN A 19 -7.31 10.06 14.02
C GLN A 19 -5.82 9.76 13.80
N TYR A 20 -5.53 8.57 13.30
CA TYR A 20 -4.15 8.19 13.01
C TYR A 20 -3.57 9.05 11.87
N ASP A 21 -2.26 9.33 11.94
CA ASP A 21 -1.56 10.08 10.90
C ASP A 21 -1.14 9.18 9.72
N TYR A 22 -0.84 7.92 10.02
CA TYR A 22 -0.24 6.97 9.08
C TYR A 22 -0.86 5.58 9.20
N LEU A 23 -0.91 4.89 8.07
CA LEU A 23 -1.36 3.50 7.97
C LEU A 23 -0.27 2.67 7.30
N MET A 24 0.14 1.56 7.93
CA MET A 24 1.04 0.57 7.32
C MET A 24 0.30 -0.74 7.07
N ARG A 25 0.33 -1.20 5.83
CA ARG A 25 -0.09 -2.55 5.46
C ARG A 25 1.11 -3.48 5.43
N MET A 26 0.94 -4.65 6.03
CA MET A 26 1.75 -5.84 5.84
C MET A 26 0.80 -7.02 5.71
N ASP A 27 0.91 -7.83 4.66
CA ASP A 27 0.10 -9.04 4.53
C ASP A 27 0.57 -10.10 5.56
N ASP A 28 -0.24 -11.13 5.78
CA ASP A 28 -0.01 -12.19 6.78
C ASP A 28 1.17 -13.11 6.43
N ASP A 29 1.46 -13.24 5.15
CA ASP A 29 2.61 -13.92 4.56
C ASP A 29 3.80 -12.99 4.29
N SER A 30 3.75 -11.76 4.80
CA SER A 30 4.82 -10.78 4.72
C SER A 30 5.75 -10.82 5.94
N TYR A 31 7.05 -10.68 5.72
CA TYR A 31 8.05 -10.74 6.79
C TYR A 31 9.27 -9.85 6.49
N PHE A 32 9.89 -9.34 7.54
CA PHE A 32 11.21 -8.73 7.44
C PHE A 32 12.29 -9.81 7.53
N LEU A 33 13.28 -9.74 6.66
CA LEU A 33 14.39 -10.70 6.61
C LEU A 33 15.51 -10.38 7.60
N ASP A 34 15.49 -9.17 8.15
CA ASP A 34 16.48 -8.71 9.12
C ASP A 34 15.82 -7.81 10.16
N LYS A 35 16.41 -7.77 11.37
CA LYS A 35 15.99 -6.85 12.42
C LYS A 35 16.37 -5.44 12.00
N THR A 36 15.39 -4.55 11.98
CA THR A 36 15.62 -3.12 11.72
C THR A 36 15.49 -2.33 13.02
N LYS A 37 16.41 -1.38 13.25
CA LYS A 37 16.27 -0.35 14.29
C LYS A 37 15.53 0.89 13.77
N LEU A 38 15.19 0.92 12.48
CA LEU A 38 14.54 2.05 11.87
C LEU A 38 13.04 2.04 12.19
N ASP A 39 12.59 3.09 12.86
CA ASP A 39 11.17 3.42 12.93
C ASP A 39 10.72 4.00 11.58
N LEU A 40 9.91 3.24 10.85
CA LEU A 40 9.41 3.61 9.54
C LEU A 40 8.45 4.80 9.58
N PHE A 41 7.71 4.97 10.68
CA PHE A 41 6.77 6.06 10.87
C PHE A 41 7.51 7.35 11.20
N GLU A 42 8.54 7.27 12.03
CA GLU A 42 9.43 8.41 12.25
C GLU A 42 10.17 8.80 10.97
N TYR A 43 10.59 7.81 10.17
CA TYR A 43 11.22 8.06 8.87
C TYR A 43 10.29 8.79 7.89
N ILE A 44 9.07 8.29 7.66
CA ILE A 44 8.13 8.91 6.73
C ILE A 44 7.78 10.35 7.18
N HIS A 45 7.64 10.56 8.49
CA HIS A 45 7.36 11.86 9.08
C HIS A 45 8.52 12.85 8.87
N LYS A 46 9.74 12.49 9.28
CA LYS A 46 10.94 13.36 9.12
C LYS A 46 11.24 13.68 7.66
N GLN A 47 11.03 12.71 6.77
CA GLN A 47 11.23 12.90 5.33
C GLN A 47 10.06 13.61 4.65
N LYS A 48 8.97 13.92 5.38
CA LYS A 48 7.75 14.55 4.86
C LYS A 48 7.21 13.81 3.62
N LEU A 49 7.13 12.49 3.73
CA LEU A 49 6.64 11.61 2.68
C LEU A 49 5.14 11.31 2.87
N ASP A 50 4.45 11.08 1.76
CA ASP A 50 3.01 10.77 1.71
C ASP A 50 2.76 9.28 1.51
N TYR A 51 3.66 8.62 0.78
CA TYR A 51 3.50 7.21 0.44
C TYR A 51 4.84 6.50 0.28
N VAL A 52 4.91 5.28 0.80
CA VAL A 52 6.08 4.43 0.76
C VAL A 52 5.66 3.04 0.34
N TYR A 53 6.43 2.43 -0.56
CA TYR A 53 6.19 1.07 -1.04
C TYR A 53 7.50 0.31 -1.23
N ARG A 54 7.43 -1.02 -1.29
CA ARG A 54 8.64 -1.86 -1.42
C ARG A 54 8.99 -2.20 -2.85
N SER A 55 8.00 -2.57 -3.65
CA SER A 55 8.21 -3.04 -5.02
C SER A 55 7.09 -2.65 -5.98
N LEU A 56 7.37 -2.85 -7.27
CA LEU A 56 6.42 -2.79 -8.36
C LEU A 56 6.27 -4.19 -8.96
N TYR A 57 5.16 -4.42 -9.63
CA TYR A 57 4.96 -5.55 -10.53
C TYR A 57 4.32 -5.05 -11.84
N THR A 58 4.50 -5.80 -12.91
CA THR A 58 3.94 -5.43 -14.22
C THR A 58 2.51 -5.96 -14.32
N ASP A 59 1.58 -5.06 -14.59
CA ASP A 59 0.17 -5.35 -14.84
C ASP A 59 -0.49 -4.18 -15.59
N THR A 60 -1.48 -4.49 -16.41
CA THR A 60 -2.21 -3.49 -17.20
C THR A 60 -3.71 -3.66 -16.97
N CYS A 61 -4.34 -2.64 -16.39
CA CYS A 61 -5.79 -2.63 -16.20
C CYS A 61 -6.46 -1.59 -17.11
N LYS A 62 -7.05 -2.05 -18.22
CA LYS A 62 -7.73 -1.17 -19.20
C LYS A 62 -8.92 -0.43 -18.58
N ALA A 63 -9.71 -1.13 -17.75
CA ALA A 63 -10.84 -0.56 -17.05
C ALA A 63 -10.42 0.59 -16.13
N LEU A 64 -9.38 0.40 -15.32
CA LEU A 64 -8.79 1.45 -14.48
C LEU A 64 -8.34 2.65 -15.31
N PHE A 65 -7.62 2.42 -16.42
CA PHE A 65 -7.12 3.50 -17.27
C PHE A 65 -8.25 4.35 -17.87
N SER A 66 -9.41 3.75 -18.15
CA SER A 66 -10.58 4.47 -18.67
C SER A 66 -11.10 5.56 -17.72
N ILE A 67 -10.89 5.37 -16.41
CA ILE A 67 -11.21 6.33 -15.36
C ILE A 67 -10.00 7.24 -15.10
N GLU A 68 -8.81 6.68 -14.95
CA GLU A 68 -7.56 7.41 -14.64
C GLU A 68 -7.28 8.54 -15.65
N LYS A 69 -7.55 8.33 -16.95
CA LYS A 69 -7.34 9.35 -18.00
C LYS A 69 -8.22 10.60 -17.84
N GLN A 70 -9.26 10.56 -17.01
CA GLN A 70 -10.07 11.73 -16.69
C GLN A 70 -9.38 12.66 -15.69
N PHE A 71 -8.39 12.13 -14.96
CA PHE A 71 -7.67 12.81 -13.90
C PHE A 71 -6.19 13.07 -14.24
N THR A 72 -5.72 12.53 -15.37
CA THR A 72 -4.33 12.61 -15.82
C THR A 72 -4.28 12.97 -17.31
N ASN A 73 -3.14 13.50 -17.78
CA ASN A 73 -2.92 13.75 -19.22
C ASN A 73 -2.35 12.53 -19.95
N ARG A 74 -2.50 11.32 -19.38
CA ARG A 74 -1.94 10.10 -19.98
C ARG A 74 -2.76 9.67 -21.19
N THR A 75 -2.09 9.36 -22.28
CA THR A 75 -2.69 8.78 -23.49
C THR A 75 -2.55 7.26 -23.53
N VAL A 76 -1.69 6.69 -22.68
CA VAL A 76 -1.40 5.25 -22.62
C VAL A 76 -1.54 4.75 -21.19
N ALA A 77 -2.14 3.55 -21.07
CA ALA A 77 -2.28 2.84 -19.82
C ALA A 77 -0.92 2.59 -19.17
N ARG A 78 -0.90 2.61 -17.84
CA ARG A 78 0.27 2.18 -17.07
C ARG A 78 0.49 0.67 -17.21
N THR A 79 1.75 0.27 -17.12
CA THR A 79 2.17 -1.15 -17.07
C THR A 79 2.71 -1.54 -15.70
N ASP A 80 2.96 -0.59 -14.80
CA ASP A 80 3.56 -0.86 -13.50
C ASP A 80 2.58 -0.57 -12.38
N CYS A 81 2.33 -1.54 -11.53
CA CYS A 81 1.47 -1.43 -10.35
C CYS A 81 2.29 -1.58 -9.06
N ILE A 82 1.81 -0.99 -7.96
CA ILE A 82 2.48 -1.08 -6.66
C ILE A 82 2.25 -2.48 -6.09
N TYR A 83 3.32 -3.17 -5.71
CA TYR A 83 3.18 -4.44 -5.02
C TYR A 83 2.79 -4.16 -3.56
N ASN A 84 1.48 -4.14 -3.32
CA ASN A 84 0.83 -3.49 -2.18
C ASN A 84 0.80 -4.29 -0.88
N ASN A 85 1.34 -5.51 -0.87
CA ASN A 85 1.52 -6.27 0.36
C ASN A 85 2.36 -5.52 1.41
N PHE A 86 3.11 -4.51 0.98
CA PHE A 86 3.78 -3.53 1.82
C PHE A 86 3.53 -2.12 1.31
N PHE A 87 2.84 -1.32 2.11
CA PHE A 87 2.86 0.13 1.96
C PHE A 87 2.75 0.84 3.30
N LEU A 88 3.20 2.09 3.33
CA LEU A 88 2.96 3.05 4.40
C LEU A 88 2.44 4.34 3.78
N ILE A 89 1.30 4.83 4.23
CA ILE A 89 0.58 5.98 3.66
C ILE A 89 0.26 7.01 4.74
N ARG A 90 0.39 8.30 4.41
CA ARG A 90 -0.10 9.42 5.22
C ARG A 90 -1.59 9.58 4.99
N LEU A 91 -2.39 9.36 6.04
CA LEU A 91 -3.85 9.35 5.96
C LEU A 91 -4.43 10.71 5.54
N ASN A 92 -3.81 11.81 5.98
CA ASN A 92 -4.23 13.16 5.54
C ASN A 92 -4.08 13.37 4.02
N TRP A 93 -3.07 12.78 3.37
CA TRP A 93 -2.97 12.86 1.90
C TRP A 93 -4.18 12.20 1.23
N PHE A 94 -4.58 11.02 1.72
CA PHE A 94 -5.77 10.33 1.23
C PHE A 94 -7.03 11.18 1.43
N TYR A 95 -7.32 11.64 2.65
CA TYR A 95 -8.58 12.33 2.95
C TYR A 95 -8.69 13.73 2.35
N GLN A 96 -7.59 14.50 2.30
CA GLN A 96 -7.63 15.91 1.89
C GLN A 96 -7.50 16.09 0.37
N SER A 97 -7.03 15.07 -0.36
CA SER A 97 -6.85 15.19 -1.80
C SER A 97 -8.18 15.02 -2.54
N VAL A 98 -8.81 16.14 -2.90
CA VAL A 98 -10.09 16.18 -3.64
C VAL A 98 -10.03 15.38 -4.94
N LYS A 99 -8.89 15.41 -5.65
CA LYS A 99 -8.71 14.65 -6.90
C LYS A 99 -8.73 13.15 -6.65
N ILE A 100 -8.05 12.69 -5.61
CA ILE A 100 -8.01 11.28 -5.22
C ILE A 100 -9.40 10.81 -4.77
N GLN A 101 -10.09 11.63 -3.95
CA GLN A 101 -11.44 11.30 -3.51
C GLN A 101 -12.42 11.19 -4.68
N ARG A 102 -12.37 12.12 -5.64
CA ARG A 102 -13.19 12.04 -6.86
C ARG A 102 -12.85 10.81 -7.71
N PHE A 103 -11.56 10.52 -7.89
CA PHE A 103 -11.11 9.34 -8.63
C PHE A 103 -11.62 8.04 -7.99
N LEU A 104 -11.45 7.88 -6.68
CA LEU A 104 -11.89 6.68 -5.97
C LEU A 104 -13.40 6.52 -6.00
N ASN A 105 -14.17 7.61 -5.88
CA ASN A 105 -15.62 7.57 -5.98
C ASN A 105 -16.10 7.12 -7.37
N GLU A 106 -15.47 7.60 -8.45
CA GLU A 106 -15.77 7.10 -9.80
C GLU A 106 -15.39 5.63 -9.96
N LEU A 107 -14.28 5.20 -9.35
CA LEU A 107 -13.77 3.84 -9.43
C LEU A 107 -14.63 2.81 -8.68
N ILE A 108 -15.20 3.18 -7.54
CA ILE A 108 -16.09 2.29 -6.76
C ILE A 108 -17.55 2.35 -7.22
N ARG A 109 -17.91 3.32 -8.08
CA ARG A 109 -19.27 3.42 -8.62
C ARG A 109 -19.60 2.17 -9.43
N ASP A 110 -20.83 1.71 -9.30
CA ASP A 110 -21.38 0.56 -10.02
C ASP A 110 -20.51 -0.71 -9.88
N ASP A 111 -19.84 -0.86 -8.73
CA ASP A 111 -18.96 -1.99 -8.41
C ASP A 111 -17.91 -2.29 -9.49
N LEU A 112 -17.43 -1.26 -10.21
CA LEU A 112 -16.49 -1.42 -11.33
C LEU A 112 -15.24 -2.21 -10.93
N MET A 113 -14.69 -1.94 -9.75
CA MET A 113 -13.54 -2.70 -9.21
C MET A 113 -13.80 -4.21 -9.10
N ILE A 114 -15.03 -4.60 -8.76
CA ILE A 114 -15.41 -6.00 -8.58
C ILE A 114 -15.65 -6.64 -9.95
N ARG A 115 -16.39 -5.94 -10.83
CA ARG A 115 -16.72 -6.44 -12.18
C ARG A 115 -15.47 -6.63 -13.05
N GLU A 116 -14.52 -5.71 -12.95
CA GLU A 116 -13.32 -5.68 -13.80
C GLU A 116 -12.06 -6.21 -13.09
N TYR A 117 -12.21 -6.79 -11.89
CA TYR A 117 -11.10 -7.36 -11.11
C TYR A 117 -9.91 -6.40 -10.94
N ILE A 118 -10.19 -5.13 -10.61
CA ILE A 118 -9.17 -4.10 -10.52
C ILE A 118 -8.35 -4.30 -9.23
N GLY A 119 -7.06 -4.59 -9.40
CA GLY A 119 -6.11 -4.75 -8.29
C GLY A 119 -5.81 -3.42 -7.59
N ASP A 120 -5.79 -3.43 -6.25
CA ASP A 120 -5.52 -2.26 -5.41
C ASP A 120 -4.11 -1.70 -5.60
N GLY A 121 -3.17 -2.56 -6.00
CA GLY A 121 -1.81 -2.16 -6.35
C GLY A 121 -1.78 -1.20 -7.53
N CYS A 122 -2.62 -1.44 -8.54
CA CYS A 122 -2.78 -0.56 -9.68
C CYS A 122 -3.54 0.71 -9.32
N VAL A 123 -4.55 0.61 -8.44
CA VAL A 123 -5.30 1.79 -7.94
C VAL A 123 -4.39 2.74 -7.19
N HIS A 124 -3.59 2.25 -6.24
CA HIS A 124 -2.64 3.08 -5.49
C HIS A 124 -1.61 3.72 -6.41
N ALA A 125 -1.18 2.99 -7.43
CA ALA A 125 -0.28 3.52 -8.44
C ALA A 125 -0.95 4.67 -9.25
N ALA A 126 -2.21 4.50 -9.65
CA ALA A 126 -2.99 5.56 -10.31
C ALA A 126 -3.20 6.78 -9.40
N MET A 127 -3.46 6.58 -8.11
CA MET A 127 -3.54 7.69 -7.13
C MET A 127 -2.25 8.51 -7.10
N ILE A 128 -1.09 7.85 -7.09
CA ILE A 128 0.22 8.51 -7.16
C ILE A 128 0.36 9.33 -8.45
N ASP A 129 -0.11 8.79 -9.59
CA ASP A 129 -0.02 9.50 -10.86
C ASP A 129 -0.98 10.69 -10.97
N ILE A 130 -2.12 10.65 -10.31
CA ILE A 130 -3.13 11.72 -10.29
C ILE A 130 -2.65 12.92 -9.48
N ASP A 131 -1.99 12.68 -8.34
CA ASP A 131 -1.49 13.75 -7.48
C ASP A 131 -0.01 14.04 -7.74
N LYS A 132 0.29 15.00 -8.62
CA LYS A 132 1.68 15.34 -8.97
C LYS A 132 2.51 15.95 -7.83
N ASN A 133 1.88 16.34 -6.72
CA ASN A 133 2.56 16.93 -5.57
C ASN A 133 2.90 15.89 -4.50
N ILE A 134 2.50 14.64 -4.69
CA ILE A 134 2.75 13.56 -3.75
C ILE A 134 4.25 13.29 -3.57
N ARG A 135 4.67 13.14 -2.32
CA ARG A 135 6.05 12.80 -1.97
C ARG A 135 6.16 11.30 -1.70
N ILE A 136 6.69 10.58 -2.69
CA ILE A 136 6.79 9.12 -2.65
C ILE A 136 8.20 8.61 -2.44
N ARG A 137 8.33 7.39 -1.88
CA ARG A 137 9.60 6.68 -1.81
C ARG A 137 9.43 5.18 -2.03
N LYS A 138 10.17 4.62 -2.99
CA LYS A 138 10.45 3.19 -3.02
C LYS A 138 11.48 2.87 -1.94
N PHE A 139 11.09 2.09 -0.93
CA PHE A 139 11.89 1.91 0.27
C PHE A 139 12.75 0.65 0.20
N MET A 140 14.04 0.82 -0.08
CA MET A 140 14.96 -0.29 -0.37
C MET A 140 15.89 -0.64 0.81
N ARG A 141 15.71 -0.01 1.98
CA ARG A 141 16.65 -0.09 3.10
C ARG A 141 16.34 -1.21 4.11
N ILE A 142 15.20 -1.88 3.97
CA ILE A 142 14.85 -3.04 4.78
C ILE A 142 14.63 -4.22 3.83
N PRO A 143 15.28 -5.37 4.08
CA PRO A 143 15.02 -6.57 3.31
C PRO A 143 13.65 -7.14 3.72
N TYR A 144 12.83 -7.45 2.73
CA TYR A 144 11.43 -7.79 2.91
C TYR A 144 11.08 -9.01 2.08
N GLY A 145 10.32 -9.93 2.65
CA GLY A 145 9.76 -11.09 1.98
C GLY A 145 8.24 -11.04 1.97
N HIS A 146 7.65 -11.61 0.93
CA HIS A 146 6.22 -11.90 0.87
C HIS A 146 6.01 -13.12 -0.03
N ASN A 147 5.37 -14.15 0.50
CA ASN A 147 5.36 -15.47 -0.15
C ASN A 147 6.79 -15.91 -0.52
N TYR A 148 7.00 -16.25 -1.79
CA TYR A 148 8.27 -16.65 -2.39
C TYR A 148 9.06 -15.47 -3.01
N HIS A 149 8.56 -14.23 -2.86
CA HIS A 149 9.23 -13.03 -3.34
C HIS A 149 10.13 -12.45 -2.25
N ILE A 150 11.43 -12.37 -2.53
CA ILE A 150 12.42 -11.78 -1.64
C ILE A 150 12.90 -10.46 -2.23
N MET A 151 12.89 -9.41 -1.42
CA MET A 151 13.32 -8.08 -1.81
C MET A 151 14.49 -7.69 -0.92
N LEU A 152 15.71 -7.95 -1.38
CA LEU A 152 16.94 -7.65 -0.63
C LEU A 152 17.22 -6.14 -0.59
N MET A 153 18.04 -5.73 0.38
CA MET A 153 18.48 -4.34 0.48
C MET A 153 19.09 -3.85 -0.83
N ASN A 154 18.70 -2.65 -1.27
CA ASN A 154 19.17 -2.01 -2.50
C ASN A 154 19.00 -2.87 -3.78
N ARG A 155 18.15 -3.91 -3.76
CA ARG A 155 17.85 -4.77 -4.90
C ARG A 155 16.34 -4.93 -5.13
N GLY A 156 15.98 -5.19 -6.39
CA GLY A 156 14.61 -5.51 -6.80
C GLY A 156 14.12 -6.85 -6.26
N VAL A 157 12.96 -7.29 -6.75
CA VAL A 157 12.39 -8.61 -6.39
C VAL A 157 13.28 -9.71 -6.95
N ILE A 158 13.62 -10.67 -6.09
CA ILE A 158 14.26 -11.93 -6.43
C ILE A 158 13.22 -13.02 -6.16
N TYR A 159 12.92 -13.82 -7.17
CA TYR A 159 12.11 -15.02 -7.00
C TYR A 159 12.98 -16.09 -6.35
N ASN A 160 12.59 -16.53 -5.16
CA ASN A 160 13.23 -17.68 -4.56
C ASN A 160 12.37 -18.93 -4.83
N ARG A 161 12.83 -19.81 -5.72
CA ARG A 161 12.21 -21.12 -6.00
C ARG A 161 12.49 -22.16 -4.91
N VAL A 162 12.96 -21.74 -3.73
CA VAL A 162 13.37 -22.65 -2.67
C VAL A 162 12.20 -22.86 -1.71
N ASN A 163 11.58 -24.03 -1.85
CA ASN A 163 10.64 -24.65 -0.94
C ASN A 163 11.12 -24.59 0.53
N GLU A 164 10.16 -24.40 1.43
CA GLU A 164 10.16 -24.75 2.86
C GLU A 164 11.14 -24.08 3.84
N PHE A 165 12.29 -23.54 3.43
CA PHE A 165 13.32 -23.16 4.42
C PHE A 165 13.12 -21.78 5.09
N LEU A 166 12.46 -20.83 4.42
CA LEU A 166 12.35 -19.45 4.93
C LEU A 166 11.12 -19.20 5.82
N SER A 167 10.08 -20.04 5.72
CA SER A 167 8.91 -19.94 6.60
C SER A 167 9.26 -20.24 8.06
N GLN A 168 10.28 -21.05 8.31
CA GLN A 168 10.74 -21.40 9.67
C GLN A 168 11.56 -20.29 10.35
N MET A 169 12.11 -19.33 9.60
CA MET A 169 12.88 -18.19 10.15
C MET A 169 12.08 -16.88 10.18
N ALA A 170 10.86 -16.87 9.64
CA ALA A 170 10.02 -15.68 9.60
C ALA A 170 9.40 -15.40 10.97
N ILE A 171 9.61 -14.19 11.49
CA ILE A 171 8.85 -13.67 12.63
C ILE A 171 7.46 -13.32 12.07
N SER A 172 6.41 -14.00 12.55
CA SER A 172 5.03 -13.80 12.07
C SER A 172 4.63 -12.33 12.13
N CYS A 173 4.36 -11.71 10.98
CA CYS A 173 3.88 -10.33 10.90
C CYS A 173 2.37 -10.30 10.62
N HIS A 174 1.69 -9.32 11.20
CA HIS A 174 0.23 -9.26 11.25
C HIS A 174 -0.33 -8.28 10.22
N GLN A 175 -1.57 -8.52 9.81
CA GLN A 175 -2.27 -7.93 8.67
C GLN A 175 -2.39 -6.39 8.64
N LEU A 176 -2.23 -5.70 9.79
CA LEU A 176 -2.33 -4.25 9.86
C LEU A 176 -1.64 -3.66 11.09
N THR A 177 -0.82 -2.63 10.88
CA THR A 177 -0.20 -1.85 11.97
C THR A 177 -0.53 -0.37 11.79
N ILE A 178 -1.08 0.26 12.84
CA ILE A 178 -1.48 1.67 12.79
C ILE A 178 -0.82 2.43 13.95
N ILE A 179 -0.35 3.66 13.68
CA ILE A 179 0.39 4.46 14.66
C ILE A 179 -0.15 5.89 14.71
N ASN A 180 -0.31 6.38 15.94
CA ASN A 180 -0.47 7.81 16.23
C ASN A 180 0.92 8.40 16.49
N SER A 181 1.36 9.34 15.65
CA SER A 181 2.75 9.80 15.64
C SER A 181 3.15 10.53 16.93
N TYR A 182 2.18 11.11 17.63
CA TYR A 182 2.44 11.94 18.82
C TYR A 182 2.60 11.15 20.12
N GLU A 183 2.14 9.89 20.17
CA GLU A 183 2.21 9.10 21.40
C GLU A 183 3.26 7.98 21.38
N LYS A 184 3.82 7.63 20.21
CA LYS A 184 4.64 6.41 20.01
C LYS A 184 3.98 5.13 20.56
N ASN A 185 2.67 5.15 20.78
CA ASN A 185 1.89 4.01 21.21
C ASN A 185 1.54 3.18 19.98
N PHE A 186 2.32 2.12 19.75
CA PHE A 186 2.05 1.14 18.71
C PHE A 186 0.76 0.40 19.07
N LYS A 187 -0.33 0.65 18.31
CA LYS A 187 -1.55 -0.12 18.44
C LYS A 187 -1.65 -1.10 17.28
N LYS A 188 -1.49 -2.38 17.63
CA LYS A 188 -1.84 -3.48 16.75
C LYS A 188 -3.37 -3.55 16.66
N ILE A 189 -3.92 -3.42 15.46
CA ILE A 189 -5.36 -3.57 15.22
C ILE A 189 -5.53 -4.72 14.24
N GLN A 190 -6.15 -5.80 14.70
CA GLN A 190 -6.57 -6.88 13.82
C GLN A 190 -7.98 -6.58 13.33
N ILE A 191 -8.12 -6.29 12.04
CA ILE A 191 -9.42 -6.10 11.40
C ILE A 191 -9.82 -7.45 10.78
N SER A 192 -10.74 -8.15 11.42
CA SER A 192 -11.35 -9.36 10.83
C SER A 192 -12.41 -8.95 9.81
N LEU A 193 -12.22 -9.32 8.54
CA LEU A 193 -13.29 -9.24 7.56
C LEU A 193 -14.31 -10.34 7.89
N GLN A 194 -15.47 -9.96 8.43
CA GLN A 194 -16.60 -10.88 8.52
C GLN A 194 -17.06 -11.20 7.09
N LYS A 195 -17.16 -12.50 6.78
CA LYS A 195 -17.65 -13.01 5.49
C LYS A 195 -19.15 -12.82 5.35
#